data_AF-A0A7X2NQA4-F1
#
_entry.id   AF-A0A7X2NQA4-F1
#
_cell.length_a   1.000
_cell.length_b   1.000
_cell.length_c   1.000
_cell.angle_alpha   90.00
_cell.angle_beta   90.00
_cell.angle_gamma   90.00
#
_symmetry.space_group_name_H-M   'P 1'
#
loop_
_entity.id
_entity.type
_entity.pdbx_description
1 polymer ?
#
loop_
_entity_poly.entity_id
_entity_poly.type
_entity_poly.pdbx_seq_one_letter_code
_entity_poly.pdbx_strand_id
1 'polypeptide(L)'
;MKIMGLFNFLKSSEVKGNVNVVENKNMNHNFNLDIHITGQGLHKVDIMLLVKDLMDDGHFFDNKFSFRLPCKLEPEPTNEHDANAIKVMAKCPNNRTAEWRQIGYVPRDEQEDAKKGNILVERKEYYWNLYIRFDIINGTDMELSLRKSKFSK
;
A
#
# COMPACT_ATOMS: atom_id res chain seq x y z
N MET A 1 -68.21 -18.52 -11.25
CA MET A 1 -67.24 -19.23 -10.38
C MET A 1 -65.85 -18.93 -10.94
N LYS A 2 -64.98 -18.11 -10.30
CA LYS A 2 -64.12 -18.37 -9.11
C LYS A 2 -63.13 -19.53 -9.39
N ILE A 3 -61.79 -19.42 -9.30
CA ILE A 3 -60.91 -18.73 -8.33
C ILE A 3 -59.44 -18.60 -8.83
N MET A 4 -58.82 -17.45 -8.52
CA MET A 4 -57.46 -17.09 -8.00
C MET A 4 -56.16 -17.75 -8.51
N GLY A 5 -54.99 -17.09 -8.51
CA GLY A 5 -54.55 -15.84 -7.83
C GLY A 5 -53.47 -15.08 -8.63
N LEU A 6 -53.44 -13.74 -8.63
CA LEU A 6 -52.81 -12.82 -7.64
C LEU A 6 -51.32 -13.17 -7.42
N PHE A 7 -50.34 -12.36 -7.80
CA PHE A 7 -50.14 -10.97 -7.36
C PHE A 7 -49.50 -10.05 -8.44
N ASN A 8 -50.14 -8.90 -8.66
CA ASN A 8 -49.51 -7.63 -9.02
C ASN A 8 -49.21 -6.88 -7.71
N PHE A 9 -48.07 -6.18 -7.59
CA PHE A 9 -48.10 -4.78 -7.12
C PHE A 9 -46.76 -4.06 -7.35
N LEU A 10 -46.78 -3.08 -8.25
CA LEU A 10 -45.87 -1.94 -8.28
C LEU A 10 -46.38 -0.87 -7.29
N LYS A 11 -45.44 -0.02 -6.85
CA LYS A 11 -45.58 1.27 -6.13
C LYS A 11 -45.34 1.20 -4.63
N SER A 12 -44.10 1.49 -4.23
CA SER A 12 -43.83 2.07 -2.92
C SER A 12 -44.12 3.57 -2.98
N SER A 13 -45.06 3.97 -2.14
CA SER A 13 -45.49 5.30 -1.79
C SER A 13 -44.37 6.16 -1.24
N GLU A 14 -44.48 7.48 -1.42
CA GLU A 14 -43.75 8.49 -0.66
C GLU A 14 -43.93 8.26 0.85
N VAL A 15 -42.83 8.13 1.59
CA VAL A 15 -42.79 8.30 3.04
C VAL A 15 -41.69 9.32 3.34
N LYS A 16 -42.13 10.54 3.68
CA LYS A 16 -41.31 11.49 4.45
C LYS A 16 -40.97 10.83 5.79
N GLY A 17 -39.70 10.63 6.08
CA GLY A 17 -39.28 10.07 7.36
C GLY A 17 -37.77 10.12 7.53
N ASN A 18 -37.32 11.13 8.27
CA ASN A 18 -36.01 11.29 8.91
C ASN A 18 -34.78 10.78 8.17
N VAL A 19 -34.03 11.79 7.69
CA VAL A 19 -32.58 11.80 7.61
C VAL A 19 -31.99 11.26 8.92
N ASN A 20 -31.76 9.95 8.97
CA ASN A 20 -30.68 9.41 9.77
C ASN A 20 -29.48 9.33 8.82
N VAL A 21 -28.79 10.47 8.69
CA VAL A 21 -27.35 10.43 8.53
C VAL A 21 -26.89 9.62 9.72
N VAL A 22 -26.66 8.32 9.49
CA VAL A 22 -25.92 7.51 10.43
C VAL A 22 -24.50 8.02 10.33
N GLU A 23 -24.24 9.12 11.05
CA GLU A 23 -22.95 9.41 11.62
C GLU A 23 -22.57 8.16 12.41
N ASN A 24 -21.82 7.26 11.79
CA ASN A 24 -21.07 6.29 12.56
C ASN A 24 -19.59 6.44 12.26
N LYS A 25 -19.01 7.19 13.20
CA LYS A 25 -17.67 7.00 13.74
C LYS A 25 -16.60 7.30 12.72
N ASN A 26 -16.18 8.57 12.74
CA ASN A 26 -14.81 8.98 13.03
C ASN A 26 -13.87 7.78 13.28
N MET A 27 -13.50 7.07 12.20
CA MET A 27 -12.52 5.99 12.24
C MET A 27 -11.15 6.66 12.22
N ASN A 28 -10.80 7.27 13.34
CA ASN A 28 -9.41 7.50 13.73
C ASN A 28 -8.76 6.14 14.11
N HIS A 29 -9.05 5.09 13.36
CA HIS A 29 -8.18 3.92 13.34
C HIS A 29 -6.91 4.37 12.63
N ASN A 30 -5.84 4.52 13.40
CA ASN A 30 -4.50 4.44 12.84
C ASN A 30 -4.40 3.08 12.16
N PHE A 31 -4.62 3.05 10.85
CA PHE A 31 -4.38 1.88 10.02
C PHE A 31 -2.85 1.72 9.95
N ASN A 32 -2.29 1.06 10.97
CA ASN A 32 -0.88 0.75 11.03
C ASN A 32 -0.67 -0.61 10.39
N LEU A 33 -0.50 -0.59 9.06
CA LEU A 33 -0.15 -1.76 8.27
C LEU A 33 1.34 -1.70 8.00
N ASP A 34 2.07 -2.60 8.65
CA ASP A 34 3.51 -2.78 8.47
C ASP A 34 3.75 -4.16 7.84
N ILE A 35 4.30 -4.21 6.63
CA ILE A 35 4.52 -5.43 5.85
C ILE A 35 6.03 -5.64 5.68
N HIS A 36 6.53 -6.80 6.11
CA HIS A 36 7.93 -7.17 5.88
C HIS A 36 8.12 -7.63 4.43
N ILE A 37 9.13 -7.09 3.76
CA ILE A 37 9.36 -7.40 2.35
C ILE A 37 10.37 -8.53 2.22
N THR A 38 9.99 -9.55 1.48
CA THR A 38 10.90 -10.63 1.12
C THR A 38 11.86 -10.13 0.04
N GLY A 39 13.07 -9.75 0.46
CA GLY A 39 14.16 -9.44 -0.47
C GLY A 39 14.57 -10.70 -1.23
N GLN A 40 14.15 -10.83 -2.49
CA GLN A 40 14.69 -11.88 -3.35
C GLN A 40 16.16 -11.58 -3.65
N GLY A 41 17.00 -12.62 -3.72
CA GLY A 41 18.43 -12.47 -4.01
C GLY A 41 18.73 -11.64 -5.27
N LEU A 42 17.81 -11.66 -6.24
CA LEU A 42 17.88 -10.90 -7.49
C LEU A 42 17.82 -9.37 -7.30
N HIS A 43 17.18 -8.87 -6.24
CA HIS A 43 17.05 -7.43 -5.98
C HIS A 43 18.11 -6.88 -5.04
N LYS A 44 19.05 -7.70 -4.54
CA LYS A 44 20.13 -7.23 -3.66
C LYS A 44 20.99 -6.15 -4.30
N VAL A 45 21.28 -6.28 -5.60
CA VAL A 45 22.04 -5.27 -6.35
C VAL A 45 21.26 -3.96 -6.42
N ASP A 46 19.96 -4.02 -6.72
CA ASP A 46 19.08 -2.85 -6.82
C ASP A 46 18.98 -2.08 -5.50
N ILE A 47 18.88 -2.81 -4.38
CA ILE A 47 18.87 -2.26 -3.03
C ILE A 47 20.21 -1.59 -2.71
N MET A 48 21.34 -2.25 -2.99
CA MET A 48 22.66 -1.67 -2.75
C MET A 48 22.90 -0.41 -3.59
N LEU A 49 22.49 -0.42 -4.86
CA LEU A 49 22.54 0.76 -5.72
C LEU A 49 21.66 1.88 -5.17
N LEU A 50 20.48 1.56 -4.63
CA LEU A 50 19.55 2.56 -4.10
C LEU A 50 20.11 3.23 -2.85
N VAL A 51 20.76 2.44 -2.01
CA VAL A 51 21.42 2.90 -0.79
C VAL A 51 22.63 3.76 -1.12
N LYS A 52 23.43 3.34 -2.11
CA LYS A 52 24.51 4.17 -2.64
C LYS A 52 23.97 5.50 -3.18
N ASP A 53 22.91 5.46 -3.99
CA ASP A 53 22.30 6.66 -4.56
C ASP A 53 21.81 7.63 -3.46
N LEU A 54 21.30 7.10 -2.35
CA LEU A 54 20.92 7.88 -1.17
C LEU A 54 22.11 8.54 -0.48
N MET A 55 23.18 7.79 -0.22
CA MET A 55 24.38 8.33 0.40
C MET A 55 25.06 9.38 -0.47
N ASP A 56 25.10 9.17 -1.79
CA ASP A 56 25.66 10.12 -2.75
C ASP A 56 24.86 11.43 -2.82
N ASP A 57 23.55 11.38 -2.58
CA ASP A 57 22.66 12.56 -2.50
C ASP A 57 22.66 13.23 -1.10
N GLY A 58 23.53 12.77 -0.20
CA GLY A 58 23.68 13.33 1.15
C GLY A 58 22.61 12.87 2.15
N HIS A 59 21.84 11.83 1.83
CA HIS A 59 20.98 11.17 2.82
C HIS A 59 21.82 10.25 3.70
N PHE A 60 21.68 10.40 5.01
CA PHE A 60 22.31 9.55 6.01
C PHE A 60 21.28 8.74 6.78
N PHE A 61 21.75 7.69 7.45
CA PHE A 61 20.94 6.89 8.34
C PHE A 61 20.28 7.74 9.42
N ASP A 62 19.02 7.43 9.71
CA ASP A 62 18.37 7.95 10.90
C ASP A 62 18.89 7.25 12.17
N ASN A 63 18.37 7.66 13.33
CA ASN A 63 18.74 7.12 14.63
C ASN A 63 18.43 5.61 14.78
N LYS A 64 17.71 5.02 13.81
CA LYS A 64 17.36 3.59 13.75
C LYS A 64 18.14 2.87 12.65
N PHE A 65 19.21 3.46 12.14
CA PHE A 65 20.01 2.90 11.04
C PHE A 65 19.18 2.57 9.81
N SER A 66 18.22 3.45 9.48
CA SER A 66 17.29 3.24 8.38
C SER A 66 17.25 4.39 7.38
N PHE A 67 16.96 4.04 6.12
CA PHE A 67 16.50 4.98 5.11
C PHE A 67 14.99 4.90 4.98
N ARG A 68 14.34 6.07 4.92
CA ARG A 68 12.92 6.17 4.62
C ARG A 68 12.73 6.71 3.21
N LEU A 69 12.07 5.92 2.38
CA LEU A 69 11.84 6.25 0.99
C LEU A 69 10.34 6.24 0.67
N PRO A 70 9.83 7.21 -0.10
CA PRO A 70 8.55 7.05 -0.76
C PRO A 70 8.58 5.80 -1.64
N CYS A 71 7.53 4.99 -1.58
CA CYS A 71 7.36 3.84 -2.45
C CYS A 71 5.94 3.80 -3.04
N LYS A 72 5.76 2.97 -4.07
CA LYS A 72 4.46 2.60 -4.61
C LYS A 72 4.41 1.09 -4.83
N LEU A 73 3.19 0.56 -4.86
CA LEU A 73 2.93 -0.84 -5.13
C LEU A 73 2.31 -1.00 -6.52
N GLU A 74 2.84 -1.92 -7.31
CA GLU A 74 2.38 -2.18 -8.67
C GLU A 74 2.01 -3.65 -8.85
N PRO A 75 0.76 -3.97 -9.21
CA PRO A 75 0.38 -5.34 -9.58
C PRO A 75 1.18 -5.85 -10.79
N GLU A 76 1.56 -7.13 -10.77
CA GLU A 76 2.23 -7.82 -11.87
C GLU A 76 1.44 -9.09 -12.26
N PRO A 77 0.32 -8.94 -12.98
CA PRO A 77 -0.54 -10.08 -13.34
C PRO A 77 0.13 -11.06 -14.32
N THR A 78 1.21 -10.64 -14.97
CA THR A 78 2.00 -11.45 -15.91
C THR A 78 3.12 -12.24 -15.23
N ASN A 79 3.23 -12.20 -13.90
CA ASN A 79 4.26 -12.94 -13.17
C ASN A 79 4.08 -14.45 -13.34
N GLU A 80 5.15 -15.16 -13.67
CA GLU A 80 5.13 -16.59 -14.00
C GLU A 80 4.80 -17.50 -12.81
N HIS A 81 4.99 -17.03 -11.58
CA HIS A 81 4.85 -17.83 -10.36
C HIS A 81 3.63 -17.43 -9.51
N ASP A 82 3.18 -16.18 -9.61
CA ASP A 82 2.06 -15.66 -8.84
C ASP A 82 1.30 -14.56 -9.60
N ALA A 83 0.13 -14.87 -10.14
CA ALA A 83 -0.72 -13.89 -10.83
C ALA A 83 -1.22 -12.74 -9.93
N ASN A 84 -1.09 -12.87 -8.60
CA ASN A 84 -1.40 -11.80 -7.64
C ASN A 84 -0.15 -11.04 -7.17
N ALA A 85 1.03 -11.28 -7.77
CA ALA A 85 2.26 -10.62 -7.38
C ALA A 85 2.10 -9.09 -7.37
N ILE A 86 2.60 -8.47 -6.30
CA ILE A 86 2.62 -7.02 -6.13
C ILE A 86 4.07 -6.58 -5.98
N LYS A 87 4.59 -5.87 -6.98
CA LYS A 87 5.93 -5.28 -6.96
C LYS A 87 5.99 -4.12 -6.00
N VAL A 88 7.10 -4.00 -5.30
CA VAL A 88 7.45 -2.87 -4.47
C VAL A 88 8.44 -1.99 -5.23
N MET A 89 8.04 -0.75 -5.50
CA MET A 89 8.82 0.22 -6.27
C MET A 89 9.24 1.39 -5.35
N ALA A 90 10.53 1.61 -5.18
CA ALA A 90 11.08 2.68 -4.34
C ALA A 90 11.54 3.88 -5.18
N LYS A 91 11.28 5.11 -4.72
CA LYS A 91 11.70 6.32 -5.43
C LYS A 91 13.21 6.54 -5.28
N CYS A 92 13.91 6.63 -6.40
CA CYS A 92 15.33 6.99 -6.42
C CYS A 92 15.52 8.50 -6.13
N PRO A 93 16.49 8.89 -5.28
CA PRO A 93 16.75 10.29 -4.93
C PRO A 93 17.44 11.07 -6.06
N ASN A 94 18.28 10.39 -6.86
CA ASN A 94 19.08 11.02 -7.90
C ASN A 94 18.40 11.00 -9.28
N ASN A 95 18.27 12.18 -9.89
CA ASN A 95 17.60 12.54 -11.16
C ASN A 95 18.07 11.80 -12.45
N ARG A 96 18.60 10.58 -12.36
CA ARG A 96 18.99 9.74 -13.50
C ARG A 96 17.77 9.01 -14.08
N THR A 97 17.02 9.70 -14.94
CA THR A 97 16.22 9.15 -16.06
C THR A 97 15.23 7.97 -15.87
N ALA A 98 14.95 7.49 -14.64
CA ALA A 98 13.74 6.73 -14.25
C ALA A 98 13.63 6.73 -12.71
N GLU A 99 12.74 7.53 -12.11
CA GLU A 99 11.35 7.18 -11.80
C GLU A 99 11.17 5.73 -11.31
N TRP A 100 11.53 5.46 -10.05
CA TRP A 100 11.19 4.24 -9.32
C TRP A 100 11.97 2.96 -9.68
N ARG A 101 12.58 2.32 -8.68
CA ARG A 101 13.30 1.04 -8.79
C ARG A 101 12.53 -0.07 -8.09
N GLN A 102 12.40 -1.23 -8.72
CA GLN A 102 11.85 -2.41 -8.07
C GLN A 102 12.84 -2.93 -7.04
N ILE A 103 12.37 -3.20 -5.83
CA ILE A 103 13.21 -3.67 -4.71
C ILE A 103 12.73 -5.00 -4.12
N GLY A 104 11.55 -5.47 -4.51
CA GLY A 104 11.00 -6.72 -4.03
C GLY A 104 9.52 -6.87 -4.35
N TYR A 105 8.91 -7.83 -3.65
CA TYR A 105 7.50 -8.16 -3.76
C TYR A 105 6.85 -8.19 -2.38
N VAL A 106 5.55 -7.90 -2.34
CA VAL A 106 4.73 -8.14 -1.14
C VAL A 106 4.60 -9.66 -0.92
N PRO A 107 4.83 -10.17 0.30
CA PRO A 107 4.59 -11.58 0.64
C PRO A 107 3.17 -12.02 0.33
N ARG A 108 2.99 -13.27 -0.11
CA ARG A 108 1.68 -13.77 -0.57
C ARG A 108 0.58 -13.70 0.50
N ASP A 109 0.95 -13.94 1.75
CA ASP A 109 0.09 -13.83 2.93
C ASP A 109 -0.34 -12.40 3.27
N GLU A 110 0.42 -11.40 2.82
CA GLU A 110 0.18 -9.97 3.09
C GLU A 110 -0.41 -9.21 1.88
N GLN A 111 -0.58 -9.88 0.72
CA GLN A 111 -1.06 -9.24 -0.51
C GLN A 111 -2.47 -8.66 -0.39
N GLU A 112 -3.38 -9.30 0.35
CA GLU A 112 -4.75 -8.79 0.54
C GLU A 112 -4.77 -7.50 1.37
N ASP A 113 -3.91 -7.40 2.38
CA ASP A 113 -3.81 -6.19 3.19
C ASP A 113 -3.10 -5.06 2.42
N ALA A 114 -2.11 -5.39 1.62
CA ALA A 114 -1.51 -4.44 0.67
C ALA A 114 -2.53 -3.88 -0.33
N LYS A 115 -3.43 -4.72 -0.87
CA LYS A 115 -4.53 -4.28 -1.76
C LYS A 115 -5.46 -3.30 -1.06
N LYS A 116 -5.88 -3.60 0.18
CA LYS A 116 -6.69 -2.67 0.99
C LYS A 116 -5.96 -1.35 1.24
N GLY A 117 -4.66 -1.42 1.55
CA GLY A 117 -3.80 -0.25 1.70
C GLY A 117 -3.75 0.60 0.43
N ASN A 118 -3.61 -0.03 -0.75
CA ASN A 118 -3.58 0.68 -2.03
C ASN A 118 -4.88 1.46 -2.32
N ILE A 119 -6.05 0.93 -1.94
CA ILE A 119 -7.33 1.67 -2.06
C ILE A 119 -7.27 2.99 -1.26
N LEU A 120 -6.65 2.98 -0.07
CA LEU A 120 -6.49 4.18 0.76
C LEU A 120 -5.47 5.17 0.16
N VAL A 121 -4.45 4.65 -0.53
CA VAL A 121 -3.47 5.47 -1.27
C VAL A 121 -4.11 6.14 -2.49
N GLU A 122 -4.94 5.42 -3.24
CA GLU A 122 -5.67 5.96 -4.41
C GLU A 122 -6.62 7.10 -4.02
N ARG A 123 -7.21 7.02 -2.83
CA ARG A 123 -8.02 8.08 -2.23
C ARG A 123 -7.21 9.27 -1.71
N LYS A 124 -5.88 9.21 -1.80
CA LYS A 124 -4.92 10.23 -1.30
C LYS A 124 -5.00 10.46 0.21
N GLU A 125 -5.60 9.51 0.93
CA GLU A 125 -5.70 9.54 2.39
C GLU A 125 -4.42 9.04 3.05
N TYR A 126 -3.71 8.13 2.38
CA TYR A 126 -2.49 7.50 2.85
C TYR A 126 -1.42 7.49 1.75
N TYR A 127 -0.19 7.15 2.14
CA TYR A 127 0.91 6.88 1.23
C TYR A 127 1.80 5.77 1.80
N TRP A 128 2.46 5.03 0.91
CA TRP A 128 3.41 4.01 1.30
C TRP A 128 4.79 4.62 1.57
N ASN A 129 5.40 4.17 2.66
CA ASN A 129 6.82 4.39 2.95
C ASN A 129 7.52 3.04 3.03
N LEU A 130 8.70 2.98 2.44
CA LEU A 130 9.65 1.90 2.63
C LEU A 130 10.70 2.33 3.67
N TYR A 131 10.95 1.43 4.61
CA TYR A 131 12.09 1.47 5.51
C TYR A 131 13.10 0.43 5.07
N ILE A 132 14.32 0.88 4.76
CA ILE A 132 15.46 -0.01 4.54
C ILE A 132 16.29 0.08 5.81
N ARG A 133 16.27 -0.97 6.63
CA ARG A 133 17.00 -1.07 7.90
C ARG A 133 18.28 -1.86 7.69
N PHE A 134 19.37 -1.38 8.28
CA PHE A 134 20.63 -2.09 8.28
C PHE A 134 20.89 -2.66 9.67
N ASP A 135 20.80 -3.98 9.76
CA ASP A 135 21.20 -4.75 10.92
C ASP A 135 22.58 -5.38 10.66
N ILE A 136 23.53 -5.13 11.56
CA ILE A 136 24.88 -5.68 11.49
C ILE A 136 24.85 -7.23 11.56
N ILE A 137 23.84 -7.80 12.20
CA ILE A 137 23.71 -9.25 12.44
C ILE A 137 22.97 -9.94 11.28
N ASN A 138 21.86 -9.34 10.83
CA ASN A 138 20.94 -9.97 9.87
C ASN A 138 21.06 -9.42 8.43
N GLY A 139 21.86 -8.36 8.22
CA GLY A 139 22.01 -7.70 6.93
C GLY A 139 20.99 -6.58 6.71
N THR A 140 20.41 -6.50 5.51
CA THR A 140 19.41 -5.47 5.16
C THR A 140 18.00 -6.03 5.31
N ASP A 141 17.20 -5.39 6.16
CA ASP A 141 15.77 -5.66 6.34
C ASP A 141 14.94 -4.56 5.67
N MET A 142 13.75 -4.91 5.20
CA MET A 142 12.87 -4.00 4.48
C MET A 142 11.43 -4.11 4.99
N GLU A 143 10.87 -2.97 5.36
CA GLU A 143 9.50 -2.88 5.88
C GLU A 143 8.72 -1.81 5.09
N LEU A 144 7.54 -2.16 4.61
CA LEU A 144 6.56 -1.20 4.13
C LEU A 144 5.67 -0.77 5.27
N SER A 145 5.35 0.53 5.31
CA SER A 145 4.44 1.08 6.29
C SER A 145 3.47 2.02 5.60
N LEU A 146 2.18 1.82 5.82
CA LEU A 146 1.16 2.74 5.34
C LEU A 146 1.04 3.94 6.30
N ARG A 147 1.16 5.16 5.78
CA ARG A 147 1.17 6.39 6.59
C ARG A 147 0.07 7.34 6.15
N LYS A 148 -0.64 7.93 7.12
CA LYS A 148 -1.68 8.93 6.83
C LYS A 148 -1.06 10.17 6.20
N SER A 149 -1.68 10.64 5.12
CA SER A 149 -1.31 11.88 4.45
C SER A 149 -1.63 13.07 5.34
N LYS A 150 -0.71 14.04 5.43
CA LYS A 150 -0.99 15.33 6.10
C LYS A 150 -1.97 16.20 5.30
N PHE A 151 -2.24 15.83 4.06
CA PHE A 151 -3.10 16.56 3.14
C PHE A 151 -4.48 15.92 2.97
N SER A 152 -4.76 14.81 3.68
CA SER A 152 -6.11 14.23 3.72
C SER A 152 -7.03 15.20 4.44
N LYS A 153 -8.05 15.72 3.74
CA LYS A 153 -9.10 16.58 4.30
C LYS A 153 -10.23 15.75 4.86
#